data_AF-A0A2I0D512-F1
#
_entry.id   AF-A0A2I0D512-F1
#
_cell.length_a   1.000
_cell.length_b   1.000
_cell.length_c   1.000
_cell.angle_alpha   90.00
_cell.angle_beta   90.00
_cell.angle_gamma   90.00
#
_symmetry.space_group_name_H-M   'P 1'
#
loop_
_entity.id
_entity.type
_entity.pdbx_description
1 polymer ?
#
loop_
_entity_poly.entity_id
_entity_poly.type
_entity_poly.pdbx_seq_one_letter_code
_entity_poly.pdbx_strand_id
1 'polypeptide(L)' 'MHYQGKIILTLERLSSIEKLLPFNDFLRVHKSYIVSVSKIRSVSGNLIE' A
#
# COMPACT_ATOMS: atom_id res chain seq x y z
N MET A 1 4.18 23.56 1.69
CA MET A 1 4.64 22.78 0.51
C MET A 1 4.14 21.35 0.65
N HIS A 2 2.97 20.98 0.12
CA HIS A 2 2.45 19.62 0.22
C HIS A 2 2.34 19.02 -1.18
N TYR A 3 3.30 18.16 -1.51
CA TYR A 3 3.30 17.38 -2.75
C TYR A 3 2.48 16.11 -2.54
N GLN A 4 1.15 16.18 -2.73
CA GLN A 4 0.27 15.02 -2.51
C GLN A 4 -0.59 14.79 -3.74
N GLY A 5 -0.31 13.71 -4.48
CA GLY A 5 -1.16 13.29 -5.59
C GLY A 5 -0.48 12.57 -6.76
N LYS A 6 0.76 12.11 -6.65
CA LYS A 6 1.39 11.35 -7.74
C LYS A 6 1.00 9.88 -7.69
N ILE A 7 0.42 9.41 -8.79
CA ILE A 7 0.28 8.00 -9.10
C ILE A 7 1.51 7.59 -9.90
N ILE A 8 2.16 6.49 -9.49
CA ILE A 8 3.30 5.92 -10.19
C ILE A 8 2.87 4.56 -10.73
N LEU A 9 3.04 4.34 -12.03
CA LEU A 9 2.81 3.06 -12.69
C LEU A 9 4.16 2.37 -12.88
N THR A 10 4.23 1.07 -12.59
CA THR A 10 5.44 0.25 -12.74
C THR A 10 5.07 -1.12 -13.31
N LEU A 11 6.03 -1.77 -13.97
CA LEU A 11 5.89 -3.13 -14.52
C LEU A 11 6.26 -4.23 -13.50
N GLU A 12 6.50 -3.84 -12.24
CA GLU A 12 6.86 -4.75 -11.18
C GLU A 12 5.66 -5.53 -10.62
N ARG A 13 5.93 -6.76 -10.15
CA ARG A 13 4.93 -7.57 -9.44
C ARG A 13 4.79 -7.07 -8.00
N LEU A 14 3.57 -7.11 -7.47
CA LEU A 14 3.28 -6.71 -6.10
C LEU A 14 4.13 -7.47 -5.06
N SER A 15 4.40 -8.76 -5.30
CA SER A 15 5.27 -9.57 -4.42
C SER A 15 6.74 -9.12 -4.42
N SER A 16 7.23 -8.53 -5.51
CA SER A 16 8.58 -7.93 -5.54
C SER A 16 8.60 -6.64 -4.73
N ILE A 17 7.56 -5.82 -4.89
CA ILE A 17 7.37 -4.57 -4.15
C ILE A 17 7.25 -4.85 -2.65
N GLU A 18 6.51 -5.89 -2.25
CA GLU A 18 6.38 -6.31 -0.84
C GLU A 18 7.75 -6.57 -0.17
N LYS A 19 8.69 -7.20 -0.89
CA LYS A 19 10.04 -7.48 -0.36
C LYS A 19 10.92 -6.24 -0.26
N LEU A 20 10.65 -5.23 -1.08
CA LEU A 20 11.39 -3.96 -1.09
C LEU A 20 10.87 -3.00 -0.01
N LEU A 21 9.61 -3.15 0.39
CA LEU A 21 8.98 -2.30 1.39
C LEU A 21 9.32 -2.76 2.82
N PRO A 22 9.54 -1.82 3.76
CA PRO A 22 9.76 -2.17 5.17
C PRO A 22 8.49 -2.80 5.75
N PHE A 23 8.61 -4.05 6.20
CA PHE A 23 7.51 -4.87 6.71
C PHE A 23 6.71 -4.21 7.85
N ASN A 24 7.38 -3.40 8.68
CA ASN A 24 6.74 -2.75 9.81
C ASN A 24 5.84 -1.56 9.42
N ASP A 25 6.06 -0.96 8.25
CA ASP A 25 5.35 0.24 7.80
C ASP A 25 4.31 -0.05 6.71
N PHE A 26 4.36 -1.25 6.11
CA PHE A 26 3.50 -1.66 5.02
C PHE A 26 2.84 -3.00 5.30
N LEU A 27 1.52 -3.03 5.20
CA LEU A 27 0.70 -4.21 5.44
C LEU A 27 0.03 -4.66 4.15
N ARG A 28 0.14 -5.94 3.83
CA ARG A 28 -0.64 -6.55 2.75
C ARG A 28 -2.02 -6.91 3.27
N VAL A 29 -3.04 -6.30 2.67
CA VAL A 29 -4.46 -6.47 3.08
C VAL A 29 -5.25 -7.31 2.07
N HIS A 30 -4.74 -7.47 0.85
CA HIS A 30 -5.30 -8.35 -0.18
C HIS A 30 -4.19 -8.85 -1.11
N LYS A 31 -4.47 -9.87 -1.95
CA LYS A 31 -3.49 -10.39 -2.92
C LYS A 31 -3.04 -9.32 -3.92
N SER A 32 -3.85 -8.29 -4.15
CA SER A 32 -3.58 -7.20 -5.09
C SER A 32 -3.25 -5.85 -4.42
N TYR A 33 -3.29 -5.76 -3.08
CA TYR A 33 -3.15 -4.49 -2.38
C TYR A 33 -2.21 -4.55 -1.17
N ILE A 34 -1.30 -3.59 -1.11
CA ILE A 34 -0.42 -3.30 0.04
C ILE A 34 -0.65 -1.84 0.43
N VAL A 35 -0.85 -1.60 1.73
CA VAL A 35 -1.13 -0.26 2.28
C VAL A 35 -0.06 0.16 3.26
N SER A 36 0.21 1.47 3.34
CA SER A 36 1.13 2.03 4.34
C SER A 36 0.38 2.29 5.64
N VAL A 37 0.79 1.61 6.72
CA VAL A 37 0.12 1.67 8.03
C VAL A 37 0.12 3.09 8.61
N SER A 38 1.24 3.80 8.49
CA SER A 38 1.39 5.19 8.96
C SER A 38 0.43 6.18 8.30
N LYS A 39 -0.09 5.85 7.10
CA LYS A 39 -1.01 6.72 6.35
C LYS A 39 -2.49 6.38 6.54
N ILE A 40 -2.81 5.33 7.29
CA ILE A 40 -4.19 4.94 7.58
C ILE A 40 -4.77 5.90 8.62
N ARG A 41 -5.85 6.62 8.26
CA ARG A 41 -6.55 7.54 9.18
C ARG A 41 -7.81 6.93 9.80
N SER A 42 -8.46 6.00 9.10
CA SER A 42 -9.62 5.25 9.58
C SER A 42 -9.79 4.01 8.71
N VAL A 43 -10.39 2.96 9.27
CA VAL A 43 -10.75 1.71 8.57
C VAL A 43 -12.27 1.55 8.71
N SER A 44 -12.98 1.29 7.61
CA SER A 44 -14.44 1.15 7.61
C SER A 44 -14.84 0.04 6.64
N GLY A 45 -15.53 -0.99 7.14
CA GLY A 45 -16.11 -2.07 6.32
C GLY A 45 -15.09 -3.10 5.83
N ASN A 46 -15.24 -4.36 6.26
CA ASN A 46 -14.28 -5.46 6.12
C ASN A 46 -14.23 -6.13 4.73
N LEU A 47 -14.42 -5.37 3.64
CA LEU A 47 -14.44 -5.93 2.29
C LEU A 47 -13.45 -5.22 1.38
N ILE A 48 -12.46 -5.98 0.92
CA ILE A 48 -11.55 -5.60 -0.15
C ILE A 48 -11.77 -6.64 -1.27
N GLU A 49 -12.59 -6.29 -2.27
CA GLU A 49 -12.77 -7.09 -3.49
C GLU A 49 -11.74 -6.69 -4.56
#